data_AF-A0AAN6R7H5-F1
#
_entry.id   AF-A0AAN6R7H5-F1
#
_cell.length_a   1.000
_cell.length_b   1.000
_cell.length_c   1.000
_cell.angle_alpha   90.00
_cell.angle_beta   90.00
_cell.angle_gamma   90.00
#
_symmetry.space_group_name_H-M   'P 1'
#
loop_
_entity.id
_entity.type
_entity.pdbx_description
1 polymer ?
#
loop_
_entity_poly.entity_id
_entity_poly.type
_entity_poly.pdbx_seq_one_letter_code
_entity_poly.pdbx_strand_id
1 'polypeptide(L)'
;MPPPHPKKRKLGASTPAVAEIVFDTDARQDYLSGFHKRKVQRAKHAQEIAEKKAKEEKREQRRKIREDRRAEFERAIEENKAVMREISNTAADLEDGSSSGSEEDEDGEWQGIAEPPPIDYEAEYIDEDKYTTVTVEELDPSKEGLRKAHNGEGEGEGEGEGDEAEVQEEKKKEEGSKPKKRPWAKNNTDKPKKKKKKFRYENKAERRVTKLKERSGNKRQAKERRGK
;
A
#
# COMPACT_ATOMS: atom_id res chain seq x y z
N MET A 1 37.65 7.87 35.92
CA MET A 1 37.90 8.03 34.46
C MET A 1 36.88 9.03 33.92
N PRO A 2 37.31 10.13 33.28
CA PRO A 2 36.39 11.07 32.62
C PRO A 2 35.73 10.43 31.38
N PRO A 3 34.48 10.79 31.05
CA PRO A 3 33.76 10.25 29.89
C PRO A 3 34.44 10.68 28.58
N PRO A 4 34.51 9.79 27.57
CA PRO A 4 35.17 10.09 26.30
C PRO A 4 34.43 11.22 25.57
N HIS A 5 35.18 12.25 25.16
CA HIS A 5 34.63 13.40 24.43
C HIS A 5 33.94 12.94 23.13
N PRO A 6 32.74 13.47 22.81
CA PRO A 6 32.03 13.09 21.60
C PRO A 6 32.84 13.51 20.36
N LYS A 7 33.16 12.54 19.49
CA LYS A 7 33.84 12.79 18.22
C LYS A 7 33.01 13.77 17.39
N LYS A 8 33.53 14.98 17.14
CA LYS A 8 32.90 15.98 16.27
C LYS A 8 32.71 15.35 14.88
N ARG A 9 31.47 15.34 14.38
CA ARG A 9 31.18 14.88 13.02
C ARG A 9 31.95 15.78 12.04
N LYS A 10 32.83 15.21 11.23
CA LYS A 10 33.44 15.92 10.10
C LYS A 10 32.29 16.25 9.14
N LEU A 11 31.95 17.53 9.01
CA LEU A 11 31.07 18.02 7.94
C LEU A 11 31.82 17.72 6.64
N GLY A 12 31.49 16.59 6.03
CA GLY A 12 32.16 16.12 4.81
C GLY A 12 31.78 16.99 3.62
N ALA A 13 32.57 16.89 2.55
CA ALA A 13 32.44 17.57 1.26
C ALA A 13 31.04 17.50 0.58
N SER A 14 30.09 16.79 1.17
CA SER A 14 28.69 16.69 0.72
C SER A 14 27.86 17.94 0.99
N THR A 15 28.23 18.76 1.98
CA THR A 15 27.59 20.06 2.18
C THR A 15 28.57 21.12 1.74
N PRO A 16 28.31 21.87 0.64
CA PRO A 16 29.22 22.92 0.21
C PRO A 16 29.40 23.90 1.38
N ALA A 17 30.64 24.27 1.65
CA ALA A 17 30.93 25.30 2.64
C ALA A 17 30.31 26.61 2.12
N VAL A 18 29.25 27.06 2.77
CA VAL A 18 28.58 28.31 2.41
C VAL A 18 29.56 29.45 2.73
N ALA A 19 30.01 30.17 1.71
CA ALA A 19 31.05 31.21 1.82
C ALA A 19 30.58 32.42 2.64
N GLU A 20 29.28 32.75 2.58
CA GLU A 20 28.67 33.88 3.30
C GLU A 20 27.28 33.52 3.79
N ILE A 21 26.97 33.86 5.05
CA ILE A 21 25.65 33.67 5.65
C ILE A 21 25.03 35.04 5.87
N VAL A 22 24.04 35.38 5.04
CA VAL A 22 23.22 36.58 5.23
C VAL A 22 22.16 36.31 6.29
N PHE A 23 22.18 37.09 7.38
CA PHE A 23 21.20 36.98 8.45
C PHE A 23 20.03 37.94 8.23
N ASP A 24 18.90 37.39 7.83
CA ASP A 24 17.63 38.11 7.79
C ASP A 24 16.94 38.05 9.16
N THR A 25 16.72 39.21 9.77
CA THR A 25 16.08 39.34 11.08
C THR A 25 14.60 38.96 11.04
N ASP A 26 13.92 39.20 9.92
CA ASP A 26 12.49 38.98 9.79
C ASP A 26 12.22 37.49 9.60
N ALA A 27 13.00 36.82 8.74
CA ALA A 27 13.01 35.37 8.63
C ALA A 27 13.35 34.69 9.97
N ARG A 28 14.25 35.29 10.78
CA ARG A 28 14.54 34.79 12.14
C ARG A 28 13.34 34.95 13.05
N GLN A 29 12.63 36.08 13.03
CA GLN A 29 11.44 36.29 13.84
C GLN A 29 10.32 35.31 13.46
N ASP A 30 10.08 35.09 12.16
CA ASP A 30 9.15 34.07 11.65
C ASP A 30 9.58 32.65 12.03
N TYR A 31 10.88 32.38 12.02
CA TYR A 31 11.42 31.13 12.51
C TYR A 31 11.28 31.00 14.04
N LEU A 32 11.27 32.07 14.82
CA LEU A 32 11.06 31.95 16.27
C LEU A 32 9.57 31.87 16.63
N SER A 33 8.68 32.55 15.93
CA SER A 33 7.24 32.55 16.24
C SER A 33 6.46 31.42 15.54
N GLY A 34 6.88 31.03 14.33
CA GLY A 34 6.16 30.13 13.43
C GLY A 34 6.29 28.63 13.69
N PHE A 35 6.48 28.18 14.95
CA PHE A 35 6.72 26.75 15.26
C PHE A 35 5.65 25.80 14.70
N HIS A 36 4.38 26.21 14.76
CA HIS A 36 3.28 25.41 14.21
C HIS A 36 3.39 25.30 12.69
N LYS A 37 3.63 26.43 12.00
CA LYS A 37 3.86 26.46 10.54
C LYS A 37 4.98 25.51 10.13
N ARG A 38 6.12 25.54 10.83
CA ARG A 38 7.25 24.63 10.57
C ARG A 38 6.95 23.17 10.88
N LYS A 39 6.21 22.89 11.95
CA LYS A 39 5.80 21.51 12.27
C LYS A 39 4.91 20.95 11.15
N VAL A 40 3.96 21.74 10.66
CA VAL A 40 3.10 21.37 9.52
C VAL A 40 3.92 21.20 8.25
N GLN A 41 4.82 22.14 7.93
CA GLN A 41 5.72 22.03 6.77
C GLN A 41 6.59 20.77 6.82
N ARG A 42 7.16 20.42 7.98
CA ARG A 42 7.92 19.17 8.12
C ARG A 42 7.05 17.94 7.89
N ALA A 43 5.82 17.94 8.39
CA ALA A 43 4.89 16.83 8.16
C ALA A 43 4.55 16.71 6.66
N LYS A 44 4.23 17.82 6.00
CA LYS A 44 3.97 17.87 4.55
C LYS A 44 5.18 17.42 3.73
N HIS A 45 6.36 17.94 4.02
CA HIS A 45 7.59 17.55 3.34
C HIS A 45 7.90 16.05 3.51
N ALA A 46 7.64 15.49 4.70
CA ALA A 46 7.78 14.05 4.91
C ALA A 46 6.77 13.24 4.07
N GLN A 47 5.52 13.71 3.95
CA GLN A 47 4.51 13.12 3.07
C GLN A 47 4.92 13.21 1.60
N GLU A 48 5.38 14.37 1.14
CA GLU A 48 5.84 14.58 -0.24
C GLU A 48 7.03 13.68 -0.60
N ILE A 49 8.00 13.50 0.30
CA ILE A 49 9.10 12.57 0.09
C ILE A 49 8.59 11.13 -0.01
N ALA A 50 7.67 10.73 0.86
CA ALA A 50 7.08 9.40 0.83
C ALA A 50 6.33 9.15 -0.48
N GLU A 51 5.55 10.13 -0.94
CA GLU A 51 4.83 10.06 -2.22
C GLU A 51 5.77 10.01 -3.42
N LYS A 52 6.84 10.82 -3.43
CA LYS A 52 7.86 10.79 -4.49
C LYS A 52 8.51 9.42 -4.57
N LYS A 53 8.93 8.86 -3.44
CA LYS A 53 9.51 7.51 -3.37
C LYS A 53 8.53 6.44 -3.82
N ALA A 54 7.28 6.48 -3.37
CA ALA A 54 6.27 5.51 -3.79
C ALA A 54 6.01 5.55 -5.31
N LYS A 55 6.01 6.75 -5.92
CA LYS A 55 5.89 6.92 -7.37
C LYS A 55 7.10 6.37 -8.12
N GLU A 56 8.31 6.62 -7.62
CA GLU A 56 9.57 6.09 -8.17
C GLU A 56 9.59 4.55 -8.09
N GLU A 57 9.29 3.98 -6.93
CA GLU A 57 9.20 2.54 -6.73
C GLU A 57 8.17 1.88 -7.67
N LYS A 58 6.98 2.48 -7.83
CA LYS A 58 5.97 1.98 -8.77
C LYS A 58 6.45 2.05 -10.23
N ARG A 59 7.20 3.10 -10.60
CA ARG A 59 7.78 3.25 -11.93
C ARG A 59 8.85 2.18 -12.18
N GLU A 60 9.73 1.94 -11.20
CA GLU A 60 10.75 0.89 -11.26
C GLU A 60 10.13 -0.50 -11.33
N GLN A 61 9.09 -0.79 -10.54
CA GLN A 61 8.36 -2.06 -10.61
C GLN A 61 7.77 -2.29 -12.00
N ARG A 62 7.12 -1.28 -12.58
CA ARG A 62 6.58 -1.37 -13.95
C ARG A 62 7.68 -1.55 -14.99
N ARG A 63 8.84 -0.94 -14.78
CA ARG A 63 10.00 -1.12 -15.65
C ARG A 63 10.52 -2.55 -15.58
N LYS A 64 10.69 -3.09 -14.37
CA LYS A 64 11.10 -4.48 -14.13
C LYS A 64 10.14 -5.47 -14.79
N ILE A 65 8.83 -5.34 -14.57
CA ILE A 65 7.82 -6.21 -15.22
C ILE A 65 7.94 -6.15 -16.76
N ARG A 66 8.22 -4.98 -17.34
CA ARG A 66 8.41 -4.86 -18.79
C ARG A 66 9.72 -5.49 -19.26
N GLU A 67 10.79 -5.38 -18.49
CA GLU A 67 12.08 -6.02 -18.77
C GLU A 67 11.97 -7.55 -18.63
N ASP A 68 11.33 -8.04 -17.57
CA ASP A 68 11.07 -9.45 -17.31
C ASP A 68 10.25 -10.07 -18.46
N ARG A 69 9.13 -9.44 -18.86
CA ARG A 69 8.33 -9.91 -20.01
C ARG A 69 9.10 -9.93 -21.32
N ARG A 70 9.98 -8.95 -21.55
CA ARG A 70 10.82 -8.92 -22.77
C ARG A 70 11.84 -10.06 -22.74
N ALA A 71 12.50 -10.27 -21.60
CA ALA A 71 13.46 -11.36 -21.42
C ALA A 71 12.80 -12.74 -21.54
N GLU A 72 11.59 -12.92 -20.99
CA GLU A 72 10.79 -14.14 -21.15
C GLU A 72 10.44 -14.40 -22.62
N PHE A 73 10.05 -13.36 -23.36
CA PHE A 73 9.75 -13.47 -24.79
C PHE A 73 10.99 -13.79 -25.62
N GLU A 74 12.12 -13.13 -25.34
CA GLU A 74 13.41 -13.41 -25.99
C GLU A 74 13.85 -14.86 -25.74
N ARG A 75 13.75 -15.36 -24.50
CA ARG A 75 14.02 -16.77 -24.17
C ARG A 75 13.10 -17.73 -24.92
N ALA A 76 11.80 -17.45 -24.98
CA ALA A 76 10.85 -18.29 -25.71
C ALA A 76 11.18 -18.35 -27.22
N ILE A 77 11.61 -17.24 -27.82
CA ILE A 77 12.08 -17.21 -29.21
C ILE A 77 13.37 -18.02 -29.36
N GLU A 78 14.33 -17.88 -28.46
CA GLU A 78 15.58 -18.64 -28.50
C GLU A 78 15.36 -20.15 -28.37
N GLU A 79 14.49 -20.55 -27.44
CA GLU A 79 14.06 -21.94 -27.24
C GLU A 79 13.35 -22.48 -28.48
N ASN A 80 12.40 -21.74 -29.06
CA ASN A 80 11.71 -22.14 -30.28
C ASN A 80 12.69 -22.28 -31.46
N LYS A 81 13.61 -21.32 -31.64
CA LYS A 81 14.67 -21.40 -32.65
C LYS A 81 15.64 -22.55 -32.41
N ALA A 82 15.87 -22.96 -31.17
CA ALA A 82 16.69 -24.13 -30.85
C ALA A 82 15.96 -25.42 -31.25
N VAL A 83 14.69 -25.56 -30.88
CA VAL A 83 13.83 -26.70 -31.26
C VAL A 83 13.70 -26.80 -32.78
N MET A 84 13.43 -25.69 -33.49
CA MET A 84 13.34 -25.69 -34.95
C MET A 84 14.66 -26.07 -35.63
N ARG A 85 15.81 -25.66 -35.06
CA ARG A 85 17.12 -26.10 -35.55
C ARG A 85 17.38 -27.57 -35.29
N GLU A 86 16.96 -28.10 -34.13
CA GLU A 86 17.05 -29.53 -33.82
C GLU A 86 16.19 -30.35 -34.80
N ILE A 87 14.94 -29.95 -35.02
CA ILE A 87 14.04 -30.58 -36.00
C ILE A 87 14.66 -30.52 -37.40
N SER A 88 15.13 -29.35 -37.85
CA SER A 88 15.77 -29.19 -39.16
C SER A 88 17.02 -30.07 -39.31
N ASN A 89 17.85 -30.17 -38.27
CA ASN A 89 19.03 -31.02 -38.29
C ASN A 89 18.66 -32.50 -38.34
N THR A 90 17.64 -32.94 -37.59
CA THR A 90 17.14 -34.32 -37.67
C THR A 90 16.50 -34.63 -39.02
N ALA A 91 15.75 -33.70 -39.60
CA ALA A 91 15.17 -33.87 -40.93
C ALA A 91 16.26 -33.99 -42.00
N ALA A 92 17.31 -33.18 -41.94
CA ALA A 92 18.46 -33.26 -42.84
C ALA A 92 19.26 -34.57 -42.69
N ASP A 93 19.37 -35.11 -41.47
CA ASP A 93 20.02 -36.41 -41.19
C ASP A 93 19.19 -37.61 -41.71
N LEU A 94 17.86 -37.46 -41.80
CA LEU A 94 16.95 -38.42 -42.44
C LEU A 94 16.89 -38.29 -43.98
N GLU A 95 17.25 -37.14 -44.55
CA GLU A 95 17.19 -36.88 -45.99
C GLU A 95 18.41 -37.42 -46.77
N ASP A 96 19.58 -37.61 -46.13
CA ASP A 96 20.77 -38.26 -46.74
C ASP A 96 20.55 -39.77 -47.04
N GLY A 97 19.40 -40.33 -46.63
CA GLY A 97 19.02 -41.72 -46.87
C GLY A 97 17.84 -41.95 -47.81
N SER A 98 17.17 -40.91 -48.33
CA SER A 98 15.95 -41.10 -49.13
C SER A 98 15.78 -40.03 -50.22
N SER A 99 16.57 -40.15 -51.28
CA SER A 99 16.20 -39.59 -52.59
C SER A 99 15.03 -40.39 -53.16
N SER A 100 13.81 -39.85 -53.10
CA SER A 100 12.69 -40.09 -54.03
C SER A 100 11.34 -39.81 -53.34
N GLY A 101 10.66 -38.73 -53.70
CA GLY A 101 9.25 -38.58 -53.32
C GLY A 101 8.65 -37.19 -53.46
N SER A 102 8.47 -36.73 -54.70
CA SER A 102 7.42 -35.82 -55.16
C SER A 102 7.33 -34.43 -54.51
N GLU A 103 7.81 -33.44 -55.26
CA GLU A 103 7.30 -32.08 -55.18
C GLU A 103 5.87 -32.07 -55.75
N GLU A 104 4.88 -32.05 -54.86
CA GLU A 104 3.56 -31.51 -55.14
C GLU A 104 3.46 -30.21 -54.34
N ASP A 105 3.70 -29.10 -55.03
CA ASP A 105 3.14 -27.79 -54.72
C ASP A 105 1.61 -27.96 -54.60
N GLU A 106 1.14 -28.25 -53.39
CA GLU A 106 -0.23 -27.96 -52.99
C GLU A 106 -0.24 -26.56 -52.41
N ASP A 107 -0.52 -25.58 -53.27
CA ASP A 107 -1.15 -24.29 -52.98
C ASP A 107 -2.52 -24.49 -52.30
N GLY A 108 -2.50 -25.13 -51.13
CA GLY A 108 -3.59 -25.20 -50.18
C GLY A 108 -3.82 -23.83 -49.58
N GLU A 109 -4.51 -22.98 -50.35
CA GLU A 109 -5.13 -21.74 -49.89
C GLU A 109 -5.74 -21.98 -48.51
N TRP A 110 -5.17 -21.32 -47.50
CA TRP A 110 -5.58 -21.47 -46.11
C TRP A 110 -7.06 -21.11 -45.99
N GLN A 111 -7.93 -22.13 -46.00
CA GLN A 111 -9.34 -22.01 -45.71
C GLN A 111 -9.42 -21.60 -44.24
N GLY A 112 -9.61 -20.30 -44.00
CA GLY A 112 -9.56 -19.70 -42.66
C GLY A 112 -10.38 -20.49 -41.63
N ILE A 113 -10.01 -20.33 -40.35
CA ILE A 113 -10.67 -21.00 -39.22
C ILE A 113 -12.19 -20.94 -39.40
N ALA A 114 -12.82 -22.11 -39.49
CA ALA A 114 -14.27 -22.23 -39.58
C ALA A 114 -14.91 -21.41 -38.46
N GLU A 115 -15.75 -20.44 -38.84
CA GLU A 115 -16.48 -19.60 -37.90
C GLU A 115 -17.22 -20.53 -36.92
N PRO A 116 -16.89 -20.50 -35.62
CA PRO A 116 -17.57 -21.36 -34.66
C PRO A 116 -19.06 -21.02 -34.71
N PRO A 117 -19.95 -22.01 -34.49
CA PRO A 117 -21.38 -21.75 -34.45
C PRO A 117 -21.66 -20.59 -33.48
N PRO A 118 -22.60 -19.69 -33.80
CA PRO A 118 -22.91 -18.53 -32.97
C PRO A 118 -23.15 -19.01 -31.55
N ILE A 119 -22.25 -18.63 -30.66
CA ILE A 119 -22.39 -18.89 -29.24
C ILE A 119 -23.54 -17.98 -28.81
N ASP A 120 -24.65 -18.56 -28.36
CA ASP A 120 -25.73 -17.79 -27.75
C ASP A 120 -25.18 -17.08 -26.50
N TYR A 121 -24.80 -15.82 -26.65
CA TYR A 121 -24.29 -14.96 -25.58
C TYR A 121 -25.37 -14.63 -24.52
N GLU A 122 -26.59 -15.17 -24.67
CA GLU A 122 -27.71 -15.08 -23.72
C GLU A 122 -27.73 -16.22 -22.68
N ALA A 123 -26.75 -17.11 -22.68
CA ALA A 123 -26.51 -17.98 -21.52
C ALA A 123 -25.97 -17.13 -20.36
N GLU A 124 -26.86 -16.39 -19.71
CA GLU A 124 -26.61 -15.63 -18.49
C GLU A 124 -26.05 -16.59 -17.43
N TYR A 125 -24.73 -16.53 -17.22
CA TYR A 125 -24.08 -17.12 -16.05
C TYR A 125 -24.51 -16.32 -14.81
N ILE A 126 -25.70 -16.63 -14.30
CA ILE A 126 -26.10 -16.25 -12.97
C ILE A 126 -25.40 -17.23 -12.05
N ASP A 127 -24.28 -16.82 -11.44
CA ASP A 127 -23.73 -17.55 -10.29
C ASP A 127 -24.85 -17.65 -9.25
N GLU A 128 -25.41 -18.85 -9.05
CA GLU A 128 -26.49 -19.14 -8.10
C GLU A 128 -26.13 -18.74 -6.65
N ASP A 129 -24.85 -18.48 -6.38
CA ASP A 129 -24.29 -18.06 -5.10
C ASP A 129 -24.18 -16.52 -4.92
N LYS A 130 -24.64 -15.69 -5.86
CA LYS A 130 -24.57 -14.21 -5.77
C LYS A 130 -25.94 -13.51 -5.77
N TYR A 131 -26.95 -14.08 -5.14
CA TYR A 131 -28.17 -13.33 -4.85
C TYR A 131 -27.96 -12.40 -3.65
N THR A 132 -27.64 -11.12 -3.91
CA THR A 132 -27.90 -10.05 -2.94
C THR A 132 -29.29 -9.49 -3.22
N THR A 133 -30.27 -9.80 -2.38
CA THR A 133 -31.60 -9.19 -2.50
C THR A 133 -31.50 -7.70 -2.16
N VAL A 134 -31.84 -6.85 -3.11
CA VAL A 134 -31.95 -5.40 -2.89
C VAL A 134 -33.37 -5.12 -2.43
N THR A 135 -33.55 -4.84 -1.15
CA THR A 135 -34.83 -4.35 -0.59
C THR A 135 -34.89 -2.84 -0.77
N VAL A 136 -35.92 -2.37 -1.48
CA VAL A 136 -36.20 -0.93 -1.62
C VAL A 136 -37.17 -0.54 -0.50
N GLU A 137 -36.66 0.12 0.53
CA GLU A 137 -37.49 0.72 1.59
C GLU A 137 -37.71 2.21 1.30
N GLU A 138 -38.94 2.68 1.46
CA GLU A 138 -39.29 4.09 1.30
C GLU A 138 -38.71 4.90 2.47
N LEU A 139 -37.67 5.69 2.21
CA LEU A 139 -37.06 6.56 3.21
C LEU A 139 -37.84 7.88 3.34
N ASP A 140 -38.28 8.19 4.56
CA ASP A 140 -38.82 9.51 4.91
C ASP A 140 -37.72 10.58 4.74
N PRO A 141 -37.93 11.64 3.91
CA PRO A 141 -36.93 12.68 3.64
C PRO A 141 -36.60 13.57 4.86
N SER A 142 -37.25 13.34 6.00
CA SER A 142 -36.95 14.01 7.26
C SER A 142 -35.53 13.71 7.76
N LYS A 143 -34.92 14.68 8.45
CA LYS A 143 -33.53 14.59 8.99
C LYS A 143 -33.30 13.38 9.90
N GLU A 144 -34.37 12.86 10.49
CA GLU A 144 -34.36 11.67 11.34
C GLU A 144 -34.37 10.36 10.54
N GLY A 145 -35.16 10.27 9.46
CA GLY A 145 -35.17 9.13 8.54
C GLY A 145 -33.81 8.88 7.89
N LEU A 146 -33.12 9.95 7.48
CA LEU A 146 -31.76 9.84 6.92
C LEU A 146 -30.71 9.39 7.94
N ARG A 147 -30.92 9.70 9.24
CA ARG A 147 -30.02 9.25 10.31
C ARG A 147 -30.22 7.78 10.65
N LYS A 148 -31.47 7.30 10.63
CA LYS A 148 -31.79 5.89 10.84
C LYS A 148 -31.17 5.00 9.75
N ALA A 149 -31.24 5.44 8.49
CA ALA A 149 -30.59 4.77 7.37
C ALA A 149 -29.06 4.67 7.51
N HIS A 150 -28.40 5.73 7.99
CA HIS A 150 -26.94 5.75 8.17
C HIS A 150 -26.46 4.86 9.33
N ASN A 151 -27.30 4.62 10.33
CA ASN A 151 -26.93 3.83 11.51
C ASN A 151 -27.26 2.32 11.39
N GLY A 152 -28.01 1.88 10.38
CA GLY A 152 -28.25 0.45 10.13
C GLY A 152 -28.98 -0.27 11.28
N GLU A 153 -29.69 0.47 12.12
CA GLU A 153 -30.48 -0.06 13.24
C GLU A 153 -31.89 -0.38 12.73
N GLY A 154 -32.01 -1.51 12.05
CA GLY A 154 -33.28 -2.19 11.84
C GLY A 154 -33.57 -3.07 13.04
N GLU A 155 -34.32 -2.56 14.00
CA GLU A 155 -34.94 -3.39 15.05
C GLU A 155 -36.46 -3.26 14.94
N GLY A 156 -37.08 -4.44 14.86
CA GLY A 156 -38.52 -4.61 14.89
C GLY A 156 -39.12 -4.20 16.23
N GLU A 157 -40.29 -3.59 16.08
CA GLU A 157 -41.45 -3.54 16.97
C GLU A 157 -41.25 -3.91 18.46
N GLY A 158 -41.55 -2.93 19.30
CA GLY A 158 -41.85 -3.11 20.72
C GLY A 158 -42.52 -1.84 21.24
N GLU A 159 -43.84 -1.82 21.14
CA GLU A 159 -44.74 -0.75 21.57
C GLU A 159 -44.62 -0.40 23.07
N GLY A 160 -44.94 0.84 23.40
CA GLY A 160 -45.09 1.31 24.78
C GLY A 160 -45.42 2.80 24.83
N GLU A 161 -46.71 3.12 24.73
CA GLU A 161 -47.34 4.43 24.93
C GLU A 161 -46.90 5.15 26.22
N GLY A 162 -46.98 6.49 26.20
CA GLY A 162 -46.88 7.32 27.41
C GLY A 162 -46.72 8.83 27.15
N ASP A 163 -47.78 9.45 26.65
CA ASP A 163 -48.37 10.76 27.02
C ASP A 163 -47.51 12.02 27.33
N GLU A 164 -47.84 13.06 26.55
CA GLU A 164 -48.05 14.50 26.85
C GLU A 164 -46.99 15.42 27.53
N ALA A 165 -46.75 16.55 26.82
CA ALA A 165 -46.62 17.97 27.23
C ALA A 165 -45.82 18.34 28.51
N GLU A 166 -45.00 19.40 28.57
CA GLU A 166 -45.21 20.77 28.09
C GLU A 166 -43.87 21.57 28.17
N VAL A 167 -43.83 22.69 27.46
CA VAL A 167 -42.73 23.66 27.34
C VAL A 167 -42.65 24.59 28.55
N GLN A 168 -41.44 24.96 29.03
CA GLN A 168 -41.07 26.36 29.32
C GLN A 168 -39.59 26.59 29.74
N GLU A 169 -39.03 27.66 29.14
CA GLU A 169 -37.90 28.51 29.55
C GLU A 169 -37.94 28.90 31.04
N GLU A 170 -36.90 29.35 31.77
CA GLU A 170 -35.70 30.15 31.44
C GLU A 170 -34.74 30.19 32.68
N LYS A 171 -33.54 30.76 32.47
CA LYS A 171 -32.61 31.42 33.43
C LYS A 171 -31.52 30.63 34.19
N LYS A 172 -30.31 30.74 33.59
CA LYS A 172 -28.99 31.10 34.14
C LYS A 172 -28.75 30.98 35.66
N LYS A 173 -27.68 30.24 36.02
CA LYS A 173 -26.54 30.75 36.81
C LYS A 173 -25.26 29.96 36.50
N GLU A 174 -24.16 30.70 36.41
CA GLU A 174 -22.80 30.22 36.18
C GLU A 174 -22.28 29.40 37.38
N GLU A 175 -21.61 28.28 37.12
CA GLU A 175 -20.27 28.02 37.68
C GLU A 175 -19.60 26.80 37.02
N GLY A 176 -18.32 26.99 36.68
CA GLY A 176 -17.29 26.02 36.31
C GLY A 176 -17.66 24.59 35.90
N SER A 177 -17.53 24.28 34.60
CA SER A 177 -17.12 22.93 34.20
C SER A 177 -16.26 22.91 32.94
N LYS A 178 -15.21 22.09 33.03
CA LYS A 178 -14.05 21.94 32.14
C LYS A 178 -14.43 21.74 30.66
N PRO A 179 -13.59 22.13 29.69
CA PRO A 179 -13.87 21.89 28.28
C PRO A 179 -14.02 20.39 28.02
N LYS A 180 -15.23 19.98 27.61
CA LYS A 180 -15.53 18.62 27.15
C LYS A 180 -14.54 18.24 26.05
N LYS A 181 -13.74 17.21 26.30
CA LYS A 181 -12.80 16.66 25.32
C LYS A 181 -13.55 16.21 24.07
N ARG A 182 -12.99 16.57 22.91
CA ARG A 182 -13.52 16.30 21.56
C ARG A 182 -13.88 14.81 21.36
N PRO A 183 -14.96 14.48 20.64
CA PRO A 183 -15.51 13.13 20.50
C PRO A 183 -14.69 12.18 19.59
N TRP A 184 -13.50 12.56 19.13
CA TRP A 184 -12.69 11.72 18.23
C TRP A 184 -11.97 10.53 18.91
N ALA A 185 -12.22 10.29 20.20
CA ALA A 185 -11.49 9.30 20.99
C ALA A 185 -12.35 8.13 21.50
N LYS A 186 -13.44 7.76 20.80
CA LYS A 186 -14.29 6.62 21.19
C LYS A 186 -14.56 5.56 20.11
N ASN A 187 -13.96 5.63 18.93
CA ASN A 187 -14.24 4.65 17.85
C ASN A 187 -13.15 3.58 17.71
N ASN A 188 -12.81 2.90 18.81
CA ASN A 188 -12.11 1.60 18.81
C ASN A 188 -12.38 0.91 20.16
N THR A 189 -13.65 0.61 20.44
CA THR A 189 -14.05 -0.18 21.61
C THR A 189 -13.97 -1.69 21.38
N ASP A 190 -13.84 -2.14 20.11
CA ASP A 190 -13.78 -3.58 19.79
C ASP A 190 -12.36 -4.12 19.61
N LYS A 191 -11.34 -3.25 19.64
CA LYS A 191 -9.94 -3.70 19.66
C LYS A 191 -9.51 -3.91 21.09
N PRO A 192 -9.11 -5.13 21.50
CA PRO A 192 -8.63 -5.37 22.84
C PRO A 192 -7.46 -4.42 23.12
N LYS A 193 -7.62 -3.58 24.16
CA LYS A 193 -6.56 -2.65 24.60
C LYS A 193 -5.29 -3.46 24.81
N LYS A 194 -4.23 -3.15 24.06
CA LYS A 194 -2.93 -3.82 24.21
C LYS A 194 -2.51 -3.68 25.67
N LYS A 195 -2.42 -4.82 26.39
CA LYS A 195 -1.96 -4.85 27.78
C LYS A 195 -0.61 -4.12 27.84
N LYS A 196 -0.46 -3.21 28.79
CA LYS A 196 0.83 -2.54 29.03
C LYS A 196 1.88 -3.63 29.16
N LYS A 197 2.96 -3.55 28.37
CA LYS A 197 4.06 -4.51 28.46
C LYS A 197 4.58 -4.44 29.89
N LYS A 198 4.43 -5.53 30.65
CA LYS A 198 5.07 -5.64 31.96
C LYS A 198 6.56 -5.70 31.67
N PHE A 199 7.28 -4.63 31.98
CA PHE A 199 8.74 -4.61 31.92
C PHE A 199 9.25 -5.60 32.96
N ARG A 200 9.47 -6.84 32.53
CA ARG A 200 10.26 -7.80 33.27
C ARG A 200 11.66 -7.78 32.70
N TYR A 201 12.65 -7.90 33.58
CA TYR A 201 14.01 -8.11 33.12
C TYR A 201 14.06 -9.40 32.32
N GLU A 202 14.70 -9.34 31.15
CA GLU A 202 15.04 -10.52 30.37
C GLU A 202 15.78 -11.52 31.26
N ASN A 203 15.38 -12.79 31.17
CA ASN A 203 16.11 -13.85 31.84
C ASN A 203 17.53 -13.96 31.24
N LYS A 204 18.47 -14.61 31.93
CA LYS A 204 19.89 -14.68 31.51
C LYS A 204 20.05 -15.25 30.09
N ALA A 205 19.22 -16.22 29.70
CA ALA A 205 19.20 -16.80 28.35
C ALA A 205 18.71 -15.81 27.29
N GLU A 206 17.57 -15.15 27.55
CA GLU A 206 16.99 -14.13 26.67
C GLU A 206 17.99 -12.98 26.45
N ARG A 207 18.64 -12.51 27.53
CA ARG A 207 19.69 -11.48 27.47
C ARG A 207 20.87 -11.88 26.60
N ARG A 208 21.22 -13.16 26.53
CA ARG A 208 22.30 -13.64 25.64
C ARG A 208 21.86 -13.59 24.19
N VAL A 209 20.63 -13.99 23.89
CA VAL A 209 20.06 -13.96 22.54
C VAL A 209 19.90 -12.51 22.05
N THR A 210 19.41 -11.59 22.88
CA THR A 210 19.29 -10.17 22.53
C THR A 210 20.65 -9.55 22.27
N LYS A 211 21.65 -9.80 23.13
CA LYS A 211 23.03 -9.36 22.89
C LYS A 211 23.64 -9.93 21.61
N LEU A 212 23.37 -11.20 21.27
CA LEU A 212 23.82 -11.80 20.02
C LEU A 212 23.19 -11.09 18.80
N LYS A 213 21.88 -10.83 18.87
CA LYS A 213 21.13 -10.12 17.82
C LYS A 213 21.58 -8.67 17.65
N GLU A 214 21.86 -7.96 18.74
CA GLU A 214 22.43 -6.61 18.71
C GLU A 214 23.84 -6.60 18.10
N ARG A 215 24.69 -7.55 18.50
CA ARG A 215 26.05 -7.69 17.95
C ARG A 215 26.03 -7.98 16.46
N SER A 216 25.18 -8.89 15.99
CA SER A 216 25.07 -9.22 14.57
C SER A 216 24.51 -8.03 13.76
N GLY A 217 23.48 -7.35 14.27
CA GLY A 217 22.92 -6.14 13.66
C GLY A 217 23.94 -5.01 13.55
N ASN A 218 24.68 -4.74 14.64
CA ASN A 218 25.72 -3.71 14.66
C ASN A 218 26.89 -4.07 13.74
N LYS A 219 27.28 -5.35 13.66
CA LYS A 219 28.32 -5.83 12.74
C LYS A 219 27.88 -5.65 11.28
N ARG A 220 26.63 -5.97 10.95
CA ARG A 220 26.07 -5.77 9.60
C ARG A 220 26.07 -4.29 9.20
N GLN A 221 25.53 -3.43 10.07
CA GLN A 221 25.53 -1.97 9.85
C GLN A 221 26.95 -1.40 9.73
N ALA A 222 27.91 -1.91 10.52
CA ALA A 222 29.30 -1.49 10.42
C ALA A 222 29.94 -1.93 9.09
N LYS A 223 29.62 -3.14 8.60
CA LYS A 223 30.06 -3.63 7.30
C LYS A 223 29.47 -2.78 6.17
N GLU A 224 28.18 -2.45 6.22
CA GLU A 224 27.53 -1.55 5.26
C GLU A 224 28.19 -0.16 5.22
N ARG A 225 28.61 0.37 6.38
CA ARG A 225 29.33 1.66 6.45
C ARG A 225 30.78 1.60 5.96
N ARG A 226 31.44 0.45 6.08
CA ARG A 226 32.86 0.26 5.70
C ARG A 226 33.05 -0.32 4.29
N GLY A 227 32.01 -0.94 3.74
CA GLY A 227 32.00 -1.60 2.44
C GLY A 227 31.69 -0.66 1.28
N LYS A 228 31.97 0.64 1.45
CA LYS A 228 31.91 1.64 0.40
C LYS A 228 33.16 2.49 0.48
#